data_AF-A0AA52AKQ1-F1
#
_entry.id   AF-A0AA52AKQ1-F1
#
_cell.length_a   1.000
_cell.length_b   1.000
_cell.length_c   1.000
_cell.angle_alpha   90.00
_cell.angle_beta   90.00
_cell.angle_gamma   90.00
#
_symmetry.space_group_name_H-M   'P 1'
#
loop_
_entity.id
_entity.type
_entity.pdbx_description
1 polymer ?
#
loop_
_entity_poly.entity_id
_entity_poly.type
_entity_poly.pdbx_seq_one_letter_code
_entity_poly.pdbx_strand_id
1 'polypeptide(L)'
;MRGLGTGTIEPSEALKAAITAVAVLAALGLFVSACATGGTGARDEGPASSDTVVAKAATPSASPTTQEPTRQDVVKLVKSDPEVAKAVKDALKPCVADEYPVDVSYGELTGGPVNDIVVNVMTCHDAVGVGAYVYRMENHRYENVFKAEEPPVYAEIDRGDLVVTQQSYEKGDPVTYPSIEQVITYNWRTTYFARVSSTQTQYSNAVGNDDTPAPARN
;
A
#
# COMPACT_ATOMS: atom_id res chain seq x y z
N MET A 1 1.70 72.21 43.65
CA MET A 1 1.52 70.76 43.85
C MET A 1 0.05 70.44 43.64
N ARG A 2 -0.27 69.66 42.61
CA ARG A 2 -1.64 69.24 42.24
C ARG A 2 -1.85 67.83 42.79
N GLY A 3 -2.90 67.62 43.59
CA GLY A 3 -3.40 66.29 43.95
C GLY A 3 -4.61 65.97 43.07
N LEU A 4 -4.60 64.81 42.42
CA LEU A 4 -5.68 64.27 41.60
C LEU A 4 -6.31 63.09 42.34
N GLY A 5 -7.63 63.18 42.54
CA GLY A 5 -8.45 62.17 43.19
C GLY A 5 -8.78 60.98 42.28
N THR A 6 -8.93 59.83 42.92
CA THR A 6 -9.37 58.55 42.38
C THR A 6 -10.89 58.46 42.40
N GLY A 7 -11.52 58.30 41.23
CA GLY A 7 -12.92 57.90 41.08
C GLY A 7 -13.00 56.50 40.48
N THR A 8 -13.50 55.56 41.26
CA THR A 8 -13.86 54.18 40.88
C THR A 8 -15.08 54.18 39.95
N ILE A 9 -15.00 53.46 38.83
CA ILE A 9 -16.13 53.24 37.91
C ILE A 9 -16.73 51.86 38.24
N GLU A 10 -17.96 51.86 38.75
CA GLU A 10 -18.80 50.66 38.84
C GLU A 10 -19.43 50.38 37.46
N PRO A 11 -19.37 49.14 36.94
CA PRO A 11 -20.00 48.78 35.68
C PRO A 11 -21.52 48.58 35.85
N SER A 12 -22.30 49.21 34.96
CA SER A 12 -23.76 49.22 35.02
C SER A 12 -24.39 47.86 34.67
N GLU A 13 -25.57 47.60 35.26
CA GLU A 13 -26.35 46.36 35.13
C GLU A 13 -26.77 45.99 33.69
N ALA A 14 -26.61 46.92 32.73
CA ALA A 14 -26.88 46.67 31.31
C ALA A 14 -25.92 45.64 30.68
N LEU A 15 -24.70 45.46 31.22
CA LEU A 15 -23.73 44.49 30.70
C LEU A 15 -24.03 43.05 31.15
N LYS A 16 -24.73 42.86 32.29
CA LYS A 16 -25.10 41.53 32.80
C LYS A 16 -26.26 40.89 32.03
N ALA A 17 -27.15 41.68 31.44
CA ALA A 17 -28.30 41.19 30.70
C ALA A 17 -27.96 40.71 29.26
N ALA A 18 -26.86 41.20 28.68
CA ALA A 18 -26.44 40.81 27.35
C ALA A 18 -25.74 39.43 27.29
N ILE A 19 -25.20 38.94 28.41
CA ILE A 19 -24.41 37.70 28.46
C ILE A 19 -25.30 36.46 28.71
N THR A 20 -26.44 36.61 29.39
CA THR A 20 -27.35 35.49 29.68
C THR A 20 -28.28 35.12 28.51
N ALA A 21 -28.56 36.04 27.60
CA ALA A 21 -29.40 35.77 26.41
C ALA A 21 -28.67 34.94 25.33
N VAL A 22 -27.33 34.97 25.29
CA VAL A 22 -26.54 34.22 24.30
C VAL A 22 -26.30 32.77 24.73
N ALA A 23 -26.30 32.49 26.04
CA ALA A 23 -26.04 31.14 26.57
C ALA A 23 -27.24 30.18 26.45
N VAL A 24 -28.48 30.68 26.45
CA VAL A 24 -29.69 29.82 26.39
C VAL A 24 -30.01 29.37 24.96
N LEU A 25 -29.68 30.19 23.94
CA LEU A 25 -29.84 29.79 22.53
C LEU A 25 -28.77 28.80 22.04
N ALA A 26 -27.61 28.73 22.71
CA ALA A 26 -26.57 27.74 22.39
C ALA A 26 -26.88 26.33 22.91
N ALA A 27 -27.73 26.18 23.94
CA ALA A 27 -28.04 24.89 24.55
C ALA A 27 -29.22 24.14 23.88
N LEU A 28 -30.05 24.81 23.08
CA LEU A 28 -31.21 24.22 22.40
C LEU A 28 -30.97 23.89 20.91
N GLY A 29 -29.84 24.31 20.34
CA GLY A 29 -29.46 23.97 18.96
C GLY A 29 -28.71 22.63 18.81
N LEU A 30 -28.34 21.98 19.91
CA LEU A 30 -27.47 20.79 19.92
C LEU A 30 -28.23 19.45 19.98
N PHE A 31 -29.52 19.41 19.62
CA PHE A 31 -30.34 18.19 19.76
C PHE A 31 -31.17 17.80 18.53
N VAL A 32 -30.73 18.16 17.31
CA VAL A 32 -31.39 17.66 16.08
C VAL A 32 -30.40 17.36 14.95
N SER A 33 -29.50 16.40 15.13
CA SER A 33 -28.76 15.79 14.00
C SER A 33 -28.19 14.41 14.34
N ALA A 34 -29.06 13.46 14.68
CA ALA A 34 -28.65 12.05 14.74
C ALA A 34 -29.82 11.15 14.35
N CYS A 35 -29.94 10.88 13.05
CA CYS A 35 -30.34 9.60 12.44
C CYS A 35 -30.32 9.79 10.92
N ALA A 36 -29.14 9.72 10.31
CA ALA A 36 -29.02 9.28 8.93
C ALA A 36 -28.26 7.96 8.99
N THR A 37 -29.00 6.85 9.04
CA THR A 37 -28.45 5.54 8.71
C THR A 37 -27.88 5.65 7.30
N GLY A 38 -26.55 5.61 7.19
CA GLY A 38 -25.83 5.61 5.92
C GLY A 38 -26.25 4.42 5.09
N GLY A 39 -27.16 4.66 4.14
CA GLY A 39 -27.46 3.73 3.08
C GLY A 39 -26.22 3.57 2.22
N THR A 40 -25.84 2.31 2.01
CA THR A 40 -24.72 1.84 1.20
C THR A 40 -24.61 2.63 -0.10
N GLY A 41 -23.55 3.43 -0.23
CA GLY A 41 -23.20 4.14 -1.44
C GLY A 41 -22.75 3.17 -2.53
N ALA A 42 -23.66 2.35 -3.05
CA ALA A 42 -23.55 1.88 -4.42
C ALA A 42 -23.91 3.08 -5.28
N ARG A 43 -22.89 3.81 -5.70
CA ARG A 43 -23.03 4.69 -6.86
C ARG A 43 -23.43 3.77 -8.01
N ASP A 44 -24.59 4.03 -8.59
CA ASP A 44 -24.94 3.45 -9.88
C ASP A 44 -24.03 4.13 -10.90
N GLU A 45 -22.81 3.60 -11.04
CA GLU A 45 -21.88 3.97 -12.09
C GLU A 45 -22.52 3.45 -13.39
N GLY A 46 -23.38 4.27 -14.00
CA GLY A 46 -24.01 3.97 -15.29
C GLY A 46 -22.99 3.42 -16.30
N PRO A 47 -23.45 2.70 -17.33
CA PRO A 47 -22.60 1.90 -18.21
C PRO A 47 -21.34 2.67 -18.61
N ALA A 48 -20.18 2.06 -18.39
CA ALA A 48 -18.88 2.67 -18.62
C ALA A 48 -18.88 3.38 -19.98
N SER A 49 -18.76 4.71 -19.96
CA SER A 49 -18.62 5.48 -21.19
C SER A 49 -17.43 4.93 -21.96
N SER A 50 -17.67 4.40 -23.16
CA SER A 50 -16.65 3.98 -24.11
C SER A 50 -15.90 5.16 -24.74
N ASP A 51 -15.90 6.32 -24.07
CA ASP A 51 -15.06 7.44 -24.45
C ASP A 51 -13.62 7.02 -24.20
N THR A 52 -12.92 6.86 -25.31
CA THR A 52 -11.49 6.66 -25.34
C THR A 52 -10.85 7.88 -24.68
N VAL A 53 -10.65 7.81 -23.37
CA VAL A 53 -9.75 8.70 -22.67
C VAL A 53 -8.39 8.46 -23.29
N VAL A 54 -8.03 9.29 -24.26
CA VAL A 54 -6.66 9.52 -24.64
C VAL A 54 -6.03 10.13 -23.40
N ALA A 55 -5.60 9.26 -22.49
CA ALA A 55 -4.64 9.60 -21.47
C ALA A 55 -3.52 10.32 -22.22
N LYS A 56 -3.31 11.59 -21.89
CA LYS A 56 -2.11 12.31 -22.31
C LYS A 56 -0.95 11.42 -21.87
N ALA A 57 -0.37 10.70 -22.83
CA ALA A 57 0.73 9.80 -22.58
C ALA A 57 1.75 10.59 -21.77
N ALA A 58 2.08 10.10 -20.58
CA ALA A 58 3.33 10.48 -19.96
C ALA A 58 4.39 10.26 -21.04
N THR A 59 5.09 11.33 -21.42
CA THR A 59 6.22 11.22 -22.34
C THR A 59 7.12 10.12 -21.82
N PRO A 60 7.36 9.03 -22.57
CA PRO A 60 8.29 8.01 -22.14
C PRO A 60 9.62 8.72 -21.93
N SER A 61 10.10 8.73 -20.68
CA SER A 61 11.46 9.14 -20.39
C SER A 61 12.35 8.24 -21.24
N ALA A 62 13.27 8.84 -22.01
CA ALA A 62 14.09 8.10 -22.94
C ALA A 62 14.96 7.09 -22.17
N SER A 63 14.53 5.83 -22.14
CA SER A 63 15.36 4.73 -21.66
C SER A 63 16.62 4.67 -22.52
N PRO A 64 17.81 4.39 -21.93
CA PRO A 64 19.01 4.18 -22.72
C PRO A 64 18.75 3.07 -23.73
N THR A 65 19.49 3.13 -24.83
CA THR A 65 19.45 2.22 -25.97
C THR A 65 19.88 0.77 -25.67
N THR A 66 19.90 0.38 -24.39
CA THR A 66 20.20 -0.98 -23.93
C THR A 66 18.89 -1.75 -23.86
N GLN A 67 18.79 -2.84 -24.61
CA GLN A 67 17.64 -3.72 -24.56
C GLN A 67 17.48 -4.30 -23.15
N GLU A 68 16.27 -4.20 -22.58
CA GLU A 68 15.93 -4.85 -21.31
C GLU A 68 16.20 -6.36 -21.39
N PRO A 69 16.77 -6.98 -20.35
CA PRO A 69 17.01 -8.42 -20.34
C PRO A 69 15.72 -9.20 -20.57
N THR A 70 15.79 -10.29 -21.35
CA THR A 70 14.63 -11.16 -21.53
C THR A 70 14.24 -11.85 -20.22
N ARG A 71 13.01 -12.35 -20.12
CA ARG A 71 12.58 -13.16 -18.96
C ARG A 71 13.53 -14.35 -18.72
N GLN A 72 14.02 -15.00 -19.78
CA GLN A 72 14.98 -16.10 -19.67
C GLN A 72 16.34 -15.64 -19.11
N ASP A 73 16.78 -14.43 -19.45
CA ASP A 73 18.02 -13.86 -18.90
C ASP A 73 17.86 -13.49 -17.43
N VAL A 74 16.69 -12.96 -17.03
CA VAL A 74 16.34 -12.71 -15.62
C VAL A 74 16.30 -14.01 -14.82
N VAL A 75 15.74 -15.10 -15.37
CA VAL A 75 15.77 -16.41 -14.70
C VAL A 75 17.21 -16.89 -14.49
N LYS A 76 18.10 -16.73 -15.49
CA LYS A 76 19.52 -17.09 -15.35
C LYS A 76 20.20 -16.23 -14.28
N LEU A 77 19.91 -14.92 -14.27
CA LEU A 77 20.42 -13.96 -13.28
C LEU A 77 20.09 -14.45 -11.86
N VAL A 78 18.81 -14.67 -11.54
CA VAL A 78 18.36 -15.15 -10.21
C VAL A 78 18.96 -16.51 -9.84
N LYS A 79 19.05 -17.44 -10.80
CA LYS A 79 19.69 -18.76 -10.53
C LYS A 79 21.18 -18.64 -10.23
N SER A 80 21.86 -17.71 -10.90
CA SER A 80 23.31 -17.49 -10.74
C SER A 80 23.68 -16.65 -9.52
N ASP A 81 22.74 -15.86 -9.00
CA ASP A 81 22.98 -14.97 -7.87
C ASP A 81 23.24 -15.77 -6.57
N PRO A 82 24.43 -15.67 -5.96
CA PRO A 82 24.76 -16.38 -4.73
C PRO A 82 23.94 -15.93 -3.50
N GLU A 83 23.32 -14.76 -3.53
CA GLU A 83 22.52 -14.25 -2.41
C GLU A 83 21.10 -14.84 -2.35
N VAL A 84 20.65 -15.43 -3.47
CA VAL A 84 19.36 -16.13 -3.58
C VAL A 84 19.45 -17.47 -2.87
N ALA A 85 18.54 -17.71 -1.94
CA ALA A 85 18.47 -18.94 -1.16
C ALA A 85 18.21 -20.16 -2.06
N LYS A 86 18.79 -21.30 -1.65
CA LYS A 86 18.62 -22.56 -2.38
C LYS A 86 17.15 -22.94 -2.55
N ALA A 87 16.32 -22.74 -1.53
CA ALA A 87 14.89 -23.06 -1.58
C ALA A 87 14.16 -22.28 -2.69
N VAL A 88 14.49 -21.00 -2.89
CA VAL A 88 13.93 -20.19 -3.98
C VAL A 88 14.44 -20.68 -5.34
N LYS A 89 15.73 -21.02 -5.46
CA LYS A 89 16.28 -21.59 -6.70
C LYS A 89 15.64 -22.93 -7.06
N ASP A 90 15.33 -23.76 -6.06
CA ASP A 90 14.66 -25.04 -6.24
C ASP A 90 13.19 -24.85 -6.68
N ALA A 91 12.53 -23.78 -6.23
CA ALA A 91 11.20 -23.38 -6.67
C ALA A 91 11.21 -22.77 -8.08
N LEU A 92 12.31 -22.11 -8.48
CA LEU A 92 12.49 -21.51 -9.80
C LEU A 92 12.83 -22.55 -10.89
N LYS A 93 11.84 -23.40 -11.18
CA LYS A 93 11.83 -24.38 -12.27
C LYS A 93 10.70 -24.05 -13.25
N PRO A 94 10.80 -24.48 -14.53
CA PRO A 94 9.69 -24.29 -15.45
C PRO A 94 8.42 -24.97 -14.93
N CYS A 95 7.29 -24.28 -15.05
CA CYS A 95 5.97 -24.80 -14.73
C CYS A 95 5.43 -25.67 -15.86
N VAL A 96 5.57 -25.17 -17.09
CA VAL A 96 5.23 -25.88 -18.32
C VAL A 96 6.27 -25.50 -19.38
N ALA A 97 6.85 -26.49 -20.06
CA ALA A 97 7.89 -26.26 -21.07
C ALA A 97 9.03 -25.35 -20.56
N ASP A 98 9.16 -24.14 -21.11
CA ASP A 98 10.15 -23.12 -20.75
C ASP A 98 9.55 -21.92 -19.99
N GLU A 99 8.29 -22.00 -19.57
CA GLU A 99 7.62 -20.96 -18.79
C GLU A 99 7.97 -21.08 -17.31
N TYR A 100 8.65 -20.08 -16.77
CA TYR A 100 9.03 -20.00 -15.35
C TYR A 100 8.02 -19.18 -14.54
N PRO A 101 7.82 -19.49 -13.24
CA PRO A 101 6.92 -18.74 -12.36
C PRO A 101 7.62 -17.47 -11.86
N VAL A 102 7.91 -16.55 -12.77
CA VAL A 102 8.49 -15.25 -12.46
C VAL A 102 7.62 -14.13 -12.99
N ASP A 103 7.35 -13.15 -12.13
CA ASP A 103 6.89 -11.85 -12.57
C ASP A 103 8.09 -10.88 -12.58
N VAL A 104 8.16 -10.07 -13.64
CA VAL A 104 9.30 -9.19 -13.89
C VAL A 104 8.77 -7.81 -14.26
N SER A 105 9.15 -6.82 -13.47
CA SER A 105 8.84 -5.42 -13.70
C SER A 105 10.14 -4.63 -13.88
N TYR A 106 10.11 -3.65 -14.78
CA TYR A 106 11.25 -2.77 -15.07
C TYR A 106 10.85 -1.34 -14.74
N GLY A 107 11.71 -0.62 -14.01
CA GLY A 107 11.47 0.79 -13.71
C GLY A 107 12.60 1.44 -12.95
N GLU A 108 12.49 2.75 -12.77
CA GLU A 108 13.47 3.54 -12.05
C GLU A 108 13.19 3.51 -10.54
N LEU A 109 14.05 2.84 -9.78
CA LEU A 109 14.00 2.82 -8.31
C LEU A 109 15.26 3.46 -7.70
N THR A 110 16.39 3.32 -8.38
CA THR A 110 17.71 3.64 -7.84
C THR A 110 18.35 4.88 -8.48
N GLY A 111 17.76 5.43 -9.54
CA GLY A 111 18.31 6.54 -10.33
C GLY A 111 19.52 6.14 -11.18
N GLY A 112 19.62 4.84 -11.53
CA GLY A 112 20.63 4.32 -12.44
C GLY A 112 20.42 4.77 -13.89
N PRO A 113 21.41 4.57 -14.77
CA PRO A 113 21.27 4.96 -16.17
C PRO A 113 20.19 4.14 -16.89
N VAL A 114 20.03 2.86 -16.56
CA VAL A 114 18.99 1.95 -17.09
C VAL A 114 17.98 1.62 -15.99
N ASN A 115 16.83 1.05 -16.38
CA ASN A 115 15.84 0.58 -15.42
C ASN A 115 16.41 -0.51 -14.49
N ASP A 116 15.96 -0.47 -13.25
CA ASP A 116 16.10 -1.55 -12.29
C ASP A 116 15.08 -2.65 -12.60
N ILE A 117 15.41 -3.88 -12.23
CA ILE A 117 14.57 -5.06 -12.46
C ILE A 117 14.02 -5.53 -11.13
N VAL A 118 12.71 -5.48 -10.95
CA VAL A 118 12.01 -6.14 -9.84
C VAL A 118 11.60 -7.53 -10.29
N VAL A 119 11.99 -8.54 -9.52
CA VAL A 119 11.72 -9.95 -9.83
C VAL A 119 10.99 -10.61 -8.68
N ASN A 120 9.79 -11.12 -8.94
CA ASN A 120 9.04 -11.95 -8.01
C ASN A 120 9.12 -13.41 -8.48
N VAL A 121 9.73 -14.28 -7.68
CA VAL A 121 9.69 -15.73 -7.89
C VAL A 121 8.46 -16.27 -7.18
N MET A 122 7.66 -17.05 -7.88
CA MET A 122 6.40 -17.59 -7.38
C MET A 122 6.36 -19.11 -7.46
N THR A 123 5.36 -19.71 -6.84
CA THR A 123 4.95 -21.09 -7.09
C THR A 123 4.18 -21.21 -8.41
N CYS A 124 4.28 -22.36 -9.07
CA CYS A 124 3.69 -22.57 -10.39
C CYS A 124 2.15 -22.60 -10.43
N HIS A 125 1.50 -23.09 -9.38
CA HIS A 125 0.07 -23.41 -9.44
C HIS A 125 -0.79 -22.28 -8.90
N ASP A 126 -0.34 -21.66 -7.83
CA ASP A 126 -1.08 -20.71 -6.99
C ASP A 126 -0.46 -19.31 -7.01
N ALA A 127 0.62 -19.10 -7.78
CA ALA A 127 1.31 -17.82 -7.93
C ALA A 127 1.70 -17.18 -6.59
N VAL A 128 1.99 -18.00 -5.58
CA VAL A 128 2.41 -17.55 -4.25
C VAL A 128 3.87 -17.13 -4.33
N GLY A 129 4.14 -15.87 -4.02
CA GLY A 129 5.50 -15.34 -4.04
C GLY A 129 6.39 -15.96 -2.97
N VAL A 130 7.49 -16.57 -3.40
CA VAL A 130 8.50 -17.22 -2.54
C VAL A 130 9.78 -16.40 -2.41
N GLY A 131 9.92 -15.34 -3.21
CA GLY A 131 11.01 -14.39 -3.07
C GLY A 131 10.85 -13.20 -3.99
N ALA A 132 11.30 -12.03 -3.53
CA ALA A 132 11.28 -10.78 -4.27
C ALA A 132 12.69 -10.15 -4.26
N TYR A 133 13.11 -9.62 -5.41
CA TYR A 133 14.45 -9.10 -5.63
C TYR A 133 14.42 -7.80 -6.42
N VAL A 134 15.39 -6.91 -6.17
CA VAL A 134 15.68 -5.79 -7.06
C VAL A 134 17.11 -5.90 -7.57
N TYR A 135 17.27 -5.87 -8.89
CA TYR A 135 18.57 -5.82 -9.53
C TYR A 135 18.80 -4.47 -10.19
N ARG A 136 19.94 -3.85 -9.89
CA ARG A 136 20.40 -2.57 -10.45
C ARG A 136 21.55 -2.82 -11.41
N MET A 137 21.64 -2.06 -12.49
CA MET A 137 22.82 -2.05 -13.34
C MET A 137 23.99 -1.30 -12.67
N GLU A 138 25.08 -2.02 -12.43
CA GLU A 138 26.35 -1.48 -11.94
C GLU A 138 27.51 -2.12 -12.72
N ASN A 139 28.44 -1.31 -13.21
CA ASN A 139 29.61 -1.80 -13.97
C ASN A 139 29.27 -2.77 -15.14
N HIS A 140 28.19 -2.50 -15.88
CA HIS A 140 27.66 -3.34 -16.96
C HIS A 140 27.14 -4.73 -16.53
N ARG A 141 26.78 -4.88 -15.25
CA ARG A 141 26.14 -6.09 -14.71
C ARG A 141 24.95 -5.70 -13.84
N TYR A 142 23.92 -6.54 -13.86
CA TYR A 142 22.86 -6.44 -12.86
C TYR A 142 23.32 -7.05 -11.53
N GLU A 143 23.31 -6.24 -10.47
CA GLU A 143 23.66 -6.61 -9.11
C GLU A 143 22.43 -6.56 -8.21
N ASN A 144 22.32 -7.52 -7.29
CA ASN A 144 21.23 -7.59 -6.34
C ASN A 144 21.42 -6.51 -5.27
N VAL A 145 20.41 -5.65 -5.10
CA VAL A 145 20.42 -4.54 -4.13
C VAL A 145 19.25 -4.60 -3.15
N PHE A 146 18.38 -5.60 -3.29
CA PHE A 146 17.25 -5.86 -2.40
C PHE A 146 16.84 -7.32 -2.47
N LYS A 147 16.53 -7.90 -1.30
CA LYS A 147 16.04 -9.26 -1.17
C LYS A 147 15.00 -9.38 -0.06
N ALA A 148 13.91 -10.07 -0.36
CA ALA A 148 12.95 -10.56 0.62
C ALA A 148 12.53 -12.00 0.25
N GLU A 149 12.73 -12.96 1.16
CA GLU A 149 12.52 -14.41 0.91
C GLU A 149 11.63 -15.07 1.96
N GLU A 150 10.87 -14.29 2.73
CA GLU A 150 9.89 -14.81 3.70
C GLU A 150 8.52 -14.93 3.00
N PRO A 151 8.10 -16.13 2.57
CA PRO A 151 6.86 -16.29 1.81
C PRO A 151 5.62 -16.25 2.72
N PRO A 152 4.47 -15.79 2.21
CA PRO A 152 4.29 -15.14 0.91
C PRO A 152 4.85 -13.70 0.88
N VAL A 153 5.58 -13.38 -0.19
CA VAL A 153 6.15 -12.05 -0.43
C VAL A 153 6.00 -11.63 -1.87
N TYR A 154 5.63 -10.38 -2.11
CA TYR A 154 5.51 -9.79 -3.43
C TYR A 154 6.03 -8.35 -3.42
N ALA A 155 6.73 -7.93 -4.48
CA ALA A 155 7.26 -6.59 -4.63
C ALA A 155 6.77 -5.91 -5.91
N GLU A 156 6.48 -4.62 -5.82
CA GLU A 156 5.97 -3.78 -6.89
C GLU A 156 6.70 -2.44 -6.91
N ILE A 157 6.65 -1.78 -8.07
CA ILE A 157 7.12 -0.40 -8.24
C ILE A 157 5.90 0.52 -8.12
N ASP A 158 5.86 1.37 -7.11
CA ASP A 158 4.84 2.42 -6.97
C ASP A 158 5.52 3.80 -6.97
N ARG A 159 5.33 4.57 -8.04
CA ARG A 159 5.82 5.97 -8.16
C ARG A 159 7.31 6.16 -7.81
N GLY A 160 8.15 5.17 -8.12
CA GLY A 160 9.59 5.20 -7.87
C GLY A 160 10.01 4.67 -6.49
N ASP A 161 9.05 4.24 -5.67
CA ASP A 161 9.30 3.48 -4.45
C ASP A 161 9.12 1.98 -4.71
N LEU A 162 9.86 1.18 -3.96
CA LEU A 162 9.67 -0.27 -3.91
C LEU A 162 8.64 -0.57 -2.81
N VAL A 163 7.51 -1.15 -3.18
CA VAL A 163 6.48 -1.57 -2.24
C VAL A 163 6.54 -3.08 -2.11
N VAL A 164 6.66 -3.59 -0.89
CA VAL A 164 6.72 -5.02 -0.59
C VAL A 164 5.53 -5.38 0.28
N THR A 165 4.76 -6.36 -0.17
CA THR A 165 3.63 -6.93 0.56
C THR A 165 4.03 -8.31 1.07
N GLN A 166 3.87 -8.52 2.37
CA GLN A 166 4.09 -9.80 3.04
C GLN A 166 2.81 -10.20 3.76
N GLN A 167 2.45 -11.48 3.71
CA GLN A 167 1.30 -11.99 4.44
C GLN A 167 1.75 -13.10 5.39
N SER A 168 1.02 -13.30 6.48
CA SER A 168 1.23 -14.43 7.39
C SER A 168 -0.09 -15.05 7.81
N TYR A 169 -0.03 -16.35 8.02
CA TYR A 169 -1.16 -17.20 8.32
C TYR A 169 -0.98 -17.80 9.71
N GLU A 170 -1.97 -17.61 10.57
CA GLU A 170 -2.07 -18.31 11.83
C GLU A 170 -2.54 -19.75 11.62
N LYS A 171 -2.39 -20.56 12.67
CA LYS A 171 -2.79 -21.96 12.62
C LYS A 171 -4.31 -22.07 12.44
N GLY A 172 -4.72 -22.66 11.32
CA GLY A 172 -6.13 -22.88 10.99
C GLY A 172 -6.67 -21.89 9.97
N ASP A 173 -5.89 -20.88 9.58
CA ASP A 173 -6.28 -19.96 8.54
C ASP A 173 -6.45 -20.70 7.20
N PRO A 174 -7.53 -20.41 6.45
CA PRO A 174 -7.64 -20.87 5.08
C PRO A 174 -6.61 -20.14 4.21
N VAL A 175 -6.08 -20.82 3.19
CA VAL A 175 -5.09 -20.26 2.25
C VAL A 175 -5.55 -18.94 1.62
N THR A 176 -6.87 -18.76 1.46
CA THR A 176 -7.47 -17.55 0.88
C THR A 176 -7.45 -16.33 1.81
N TYR A 177 -7.35 -16.52 3.13
CA TYR A 177 -7.45 -15.43 4.11
C TYR A 177 -6.25 -15.43 5.07
N PRO A 178 -5.26 -14.55 4.84
CA PRO A 178 -4.18 -14.38 5.81
C PRO A 178 -4.70 -13.69 7.07
N SER A 179 -4.16 -14.05 8.23
CA SER A 179 -4.42 -13.32 9.47
C SER A 179 -3.79 -11.93 9.47
N ILE A 180 -2.61 -11.78 8.86
CA ILE A 180 -1.87 -10.52 8.85
C ILE A 180 -1.34 -10.23 7.46
N GLU A 181 -1.54 -8.99 7.01
CA GLU A 181 -0.86 -8.43 5.85
C GLU A 181 -0.01 -7.24 6.29
N GLN A 182 1.21 -7.17 5.81
CA GLN A 182 2.12 -6.08 6.02
C GLN A 182 2.56 -5.51 4.66
N VAL A 183 2.27 -4.23 4.44
CA VAL A 183 2.74 -3.47 3.29
C VAL A 183 3.89 -2.59 3.76
N ILE A 184 5.02 -2.63 3.08
CA ILE A 184 6.24 -1.91 3.43
C ILE A 184 6.70 -1.12 2.22
N THR A 185 6.84 0.20 2.36
CA THR A 185 7.38 1.05 1.30
C THR A 185 8.85 1.33 1.60
N TYR A 186 9.69 1.13 0.58
CA TYR A 186 11.12 1.41 0.60
C TYR A 186 11.47 2.46 -0.44
N ASN A 187 12.45 3.28 -0.11
CA ASN A 187 13.05 4.24 -1.03
C ASN A 187 14.56 4.00 -1.09
N TRP A 188 15.13 4.14 -2.28
CA TRP A 188 16.56 4.00 -2.47
C TRP A 188 17.32 5.13 -1.77
N ARG A 189 18.25 4.76 -0.90
CA ARG A 189 19.32 5.65 -0.39
C ARG A 189 20.57 5.41 -1.20
N THR A 190 21.70 6.03 -0.83
CA THR A 190 22.94 5.94 -1.61
C THR A 190 23.32 4.51 -2.04
N THR A 191 23.13 3.52 -1.16
CA THR A 191 23.58 2.13 -1.40
C THR A 191 22.57 1.05 -1.01
N TYR A 192 21.38 1.40 -0.51
CA TYR A 192 20.41 0.41 -0.06
C TYR A 192 18.98 0.98 -0.05
N PHE A 193 18.00 0.08 -0.11
CA PHE A 193 16.60 0.43 0.11
C PHE A 193 16.32 0.65 1.61
N ALA A 194 16.00 1.87 1.99
CA ALA A 194 15.56 2.19 3.35
C ALA A 194 14.04 2.13 3.44
N ARG A 195 13.52 1.44 4.46
CA ARG A 195 12.09 1.46 4.77
C ARG A 195 11.67 2.89 5.13
N VAL A 196 10.66 3.40 4.42
CA VAL A 196 10.07 4.72 4.62
C VAL A 196 8.81 4.63 5.46
N SER A 197 7.95 3.65 5.17
CA SER A 197 6.69 3.43 5.87
C SER A 197 6.36 1.93 5.92
N SER A 198 5.41 1.58 6.77
CA SER A 198 4.73 0.29 6.68
C SER A 198 3.38 0.37 7.36
N THR A 199 2.42 -0.33 6.78
CA THR A 199 1.09 -0.55 7.35
C THR A 199 0.94 -2.05 7.60
N GLN A 200 0.45 -2.40 8.78
CA GLN A 200 0.08 -3.77 9.11
C GLN A 200 -1.43 -3.82 9.31
N THR A 201 -2.09 -4.71 8.57
CA THR A 201 -3.51 -5.02 8.72
C THR A 201 -3.62 -6.39 9.37
N GLN A 202 -4.37 -6.47 10.46
CA GLN A 202 -4.75 -7.74 11.08
C GLN A 202 -6.21 -8.01 10.75
N TYR A 203 -6.48 -9.13 10.11
CA TYR A 203 -7.82 -9.55 9.75
C TYR A 203 -8.40 -10.39 10.87
N SER A 204 -9.62 -10.09 11.30
CA SER A 204 -10.33 -10.92 12.28
C SER A 204 -10.90 -12.17 11.59
N ASN A 205 -10.67 -13.34 12.17
CA ASN A 205 -11.28 -14.61 11.74
C ASN A 205 -12.80 -14.72 12.04
N ALA A 206 -13.51 -13.60 12.21
CA ALA A 206 -14.89 -13.53 12.69
C ALA A 206 -15.95 -13.88 11.64
N VAL A 207 -15.57 -14.34 10.45
CA VAL A 207 -16.53 -14.77 9.42
C VAL A 207 -16.68 -16.29 9.40
N GLY A 208 -17.60 -16.79 10.23
CA GLY A 208 -18.15 -18.13 10.08
C GLY A 208 -18.15 -18.98 11.35
N ASN A 209 -19.06 -18.69 12.29
CA ASN A 209 -19.64 -19.71 13.18
C ASN A 209 -20.92 -19.25 13.91
N ASP A 210 -21.64 -18.26 13.37
CA ASP A 210 -23.01 -18.02 13.82
C ASP A 210 -23.96 -18.58 12.78
N ASP A 211 -24.44 -19.79 13.05
CA ASP A 211 -25.74 -20.27 12.56
C ASP A 211 -26.77 -19.18 12.87
N THR A 212 -26.96 -18.26 11.93
CA THR A 212 -27.95 -17.20 12.07
C THR A 212 -29.32 -17.90 12.03
N PRO A 213 -30.10 -17.92 13.12
CA PRO A 213 -31.38 -18.60 13.12
C PRO A 213 -32.26 -17.94 12.06
N ALA A 214 -32.81 -18.75 11.15
CA ALA A 214 -33.75 -18.25 10.16
C ALA A 214 -34.88 -17.49 10.88
N PRO A 215 -35.30 -16.30 10.39
CA PRO A 215 -36.33 -15.53 11.04
C PRO A 215 -37.63 -16.35 11.10
N ALA A 216 -38.23 -16.42 12.30
CA ALA A 216 -39.51 -17.08 12.48
C ALA A 216 -40.58 -16.37 11.63
N ARG A 217 -41.32 -17.13 10.82
CA ARG A 217 -42.49 -16.61 10.12
C ARG A 217 -43.59 -16.36 11.16
N ASN A 218 -44.09 -15.13 11.20
CA ASN A 218 -45.37 -14.80 11.83
C ASN A 218 -46.52 -15.13 10.89
#